data_AF-A0A831UTA8-F1
#
_entry.id   AF-A0A831UTA8-F1
#
_cell.length_a   1.000
_cell.length_b   1.000
_cell.length_c   1.000
_cell.angle_alpha   90.00
_cell.angle_beta   90.00
_cell.angle_gamma   90.00
#
_symmetry.space_group_name_H-M   'P 1'
#
loop_
_entity.id
_entity.type
_entity.pdbx_description
1 polymer ?
#
loop_
_entity_poly.entity_id
_entity_poly.type
_entity_poly.pdbx_seq_one_letter_code
_entity_poly.pdbx_strand_id
1 'polypeptide(L)' 'QFISARHFRVYYAGGQWYIEDLGSTNGTLLNGQQIKGKGPLPLKPGDVISPAGVIKLVFKPG' A
#
# COMPACT_ATOMS: atom_id res chain seq x y z
N GLN A 1 5.49 -11.61 -11.70
CA GLN A 1 4.33 -11.53 -10.78
C GLN A 1 3.31 -10.56 -11.34
N PHE A 2 2.04 -10.66 -10.97
CA PHE A 2 0.98 -9.78 -11.46
C PHE A 2 0.38 -8.96 -10.33
N ILE A 3 -0.12 -7.78 -10.68
CA ILE A 3 -0.84 -6.89 -9.77
C ILE A 3 -2.33 -7.24 -9.89
N SER A 4 -2.93 -7.75 -8.81
CA SER A 4 -4.38 -7.94 -8.72
C SER A 4 -5.16 -6.66 -9.06
N ALA A 5 -6.33 -6.78 -9.70
CA ALA A 5 -7.16 -5.62 -10.07
C ALA A 5 -7.58 -4.77 -8.86
N ARG A 6 -7.86 -5.42 -7.72
CA ARG A 6 -8.09 -4.78 -6.41
C ARG A 6 -6.94 -5.17 -5.48
N HIS A 7 -5.81 -4.48 -5.61
CA HIS A 7 -4.58 -4.86 -4.93
C HIS A 7 -4.47 -4.27 -3.51
N PHE A 8 -4.50 -2.95 -3.45
CA PHE A 8 -4.47 -2.17 -2.23
C PHE A 8 -5.36 -0.95 -2.41
N ARG A 9 -5.71 -0.29 -1.31
CA ARG A 9 -6.34 1.03 -1.32
C ARG A 9 -5.51 2.01 -0.52
N VAL A 10 -5.55 3.26 -0.96
CA VAL A 10 -5.08 4.42 -0.19
C VAL A 10 -6.29 5.30 0.07
N TYR A 11 -6.48 5.74 1.31
CA TYR A 11 -7.63 6.57 1.68
C TYR A 11 -7.28 7.51 2.83
N TYR A 12 -8.01 8.62 2.93
CA TYR A 12 -7.87 9.61 4.00
C TYR A 12 -9.02 9.48 4.98
N ALA A 13 -8.72 9.38 6.28
CA ALA A 13 -9.71 9.28 7.33
C ALA A 13 -9.18 9.90 8.63
N GLY A 14 -10.01 10.67 9.33
CA GLY A 14 -9.66 11.22 10.65
C GLY A 14 -8.38 12.07 10.65
N GLY A 15 -8.10 12.81 9.57
CA GLY A 15 -6.92 13.67 9.49
C GLY A 15 -5.63 12.96 9.06
N GLN A 16 -5.69 11.69 8.67
CA GLN A 16 -4.50 10.90 8.32
C GLN A 16 -4.73 10.02 7.08
N TRP A 17 -3.67 9.80 6.30
CA TRP A 17 -3.66 8.86 5.20
C TRP A 17 -3.40 7.44 5.67
N TYR A 18 -4.04 6.47 5.03
CA TYR A 18 -3.90 5.05 5.29
C TYR A 18 -3.68 4.27 4.00
N ILE A 19 -3.00 3.14 4.13
CA ILE A 19 -2.90 2.10 3.11
C ILE A 19 -3.36 0.77 3.67
N GLU A 20 -4.02 -0.02 2.85
CA GLU A 20 -4.42 -1.38 3.18
C GLU A 20 -4.33 -2.28 1.96
N ASP A 21 -3.67 -3.44 2.11
CA ASP A 21 -3.73 -4.51 1.11
C ASP A 21 -5.12 -5.19 1.16
N LEU A 22 -5.75 -5.34 -0.01
CA LEU A 22 -7.13 -5.82 -0.12
C LEU A 22 -7.23 -7.34 -0.33
N GLY A 23 -6.28 -8.10 0.21
CA GLY A 23 -6.19 -9.54 -0.01
C GLY A 23 -5.60 -9.87 -1.39
N SER A 24 -4.68 -9.05 -1.87
CA SER A 24 -4.03 -9.26 -3.17
C SER A 24 -3.32 -10.61 -3.23
N THR A 25 -3.15 -11.18 -4.43
CA THR A 25 -2.50 -12.49 -4.56
C THR A 25 -1.04 -12.45 -4.08
N ASN A 26 -0.28 -11.46 -4.56
CA ASN A 26 1.17 -11.36 -4.34
C ASN A 26 1.57 -10.41 -3.20
N GLY A 27 0.60 -9.74 -2.56
CA GLY A 27 0.84 -8.84 -1.43
C GLY A 27 1.36 -7.46 -1.85
N THR A 28 1.26 -6.53 -0.91
CA THR A 28 1.77 -5.17 -1.02
C THR A 28 2.93 -4.98 -0.04
N LEU A 29 4.03 -4.40 -0.51
CA LEU A 29 5.12 -3.94 0.36
C LEU A 29 4.96 -2.43 0.63
N LEU A 30 5.12 -2.04 1.89
CA LEU A 30 5.27 -0.65 2.33
C LEU A 30 6.70 -0.48 2.87
N ASN A 31 7.51 0.36 2.24
CA ASN A 31 8.93 0.54 2.58
C ASN A 31 9.70 -0.80 2.62
N GLY A 32 9.37 -1.71 1.71
CA GLY A 32 9.96 -3.06 1.63
C GLY A 32 9.38 -4.09 2.62
N GLN A 33 8.47 -3.68 3.52
CA GLN A 33 7.83 -4.58 4.47
C GLN A 33 6.45 -5.04 3.97
N GLN A 34 6.18 -6.35 4.03
CA GLN A 34 4.89 -6.91 3.63
C GLN A 34 3.77 -6.42 4.55
N ILE A 35 2.66 -5.95 3.97
CA ILE A 35 1.49 -5.44 4.71
C ILE A 35 0.21 -6.28 4.52
N LYS A 36 0.23 -7.29 3.65
CA LYS A 36 -0.89 -8.23 3.47
C LYS A 36 -1.32 -8.85 4.79
N GLY A 37 -2.62 -8.75 5.11
CA GLY A 37 -3.21 -9.30 6.35
C GLY A 37 -2.98 -8.48 7.62
N LYS A 38 -2.33 -7.30 7.54
CA LYS A 38 -2.11 -6.42 8.71
C LYS A 38 -3.25 -5.43 8.96
N GLY A 39 -4.24 -5.35 8.07
CA GLY A 39 -5.26 -4.30 8.08
C GLY A 39 -4.72 -2.93 7.67
N PRO A 40 -5.46 -1.85 7.93
CA PRO A 40 -5.03 -0.49 7.59
C PRO A 40 -3.79 -0.04 8.37
N LEU A 41 -2.84 0.54 7.65
CA LEU A 41 -1.62 1.13 8.22
C LEU A 41 -1.54 2.62 7.89
N PRO A 42 -1.03 3.46 8.81
CA PRO A 42 -0.72 4.85 8.51
C PRO A 42 0.23 4.97 7.31
N LEU A 43 -0.08 5.88 6.40
CA LEU A 43 0.73 6.16 5.22
C LEU A 43 1.26 7.60 5.31
N LYS A 44 2.59 7.76 5.19
CA LYS A 44 3.28 9.05 5.36
C LYS A 44 3.86 9.55 4.04
N PRO A 45 3.94 10.87 3.83
CA PRO A 45 4.65 11.43 2.69
C PRO A 45 6.07 10.85 2.57
N GLY A 46 6.44 10.41 1.37
CA GLY A 46 7.71 9.75 1.08
C GLY A 46 7.70 8.23 1.20
N ASP A 47 6.67 7.62 1.81
CA ASP A 47 6.56 6.16 1.87
C ASP A 47 6.53 5.55 0.47
N VAL A 48 7.20 4.41 0.32
CA VAL A 48 7.28 3.65 -0.94
C VAL A 48 6.33 2.46 -0.88
N ILE A 49 5.38 2.43 -1.81
CA ILE A 49 4.42 1.34 -2.00
C ILE A 49 4.89 0.48 -3.16
N SER A 50 4.98 -0.84 -2.95
CA SER A 50 5.33 -1.80 -3.99
C SER A 50 4.32 -2.95 -4.08
N PRO A 51 3.34 -2.86 -4.99
CA PRO A 51 2.37 -3.94 -5.24
C PRO A 51 3.08 -5.11 -5.92
N ALA A 52 2.88 -6.33 -5.44
CA ALA A 52 3.57 -7.53 -5.89
C ALA A 52 5.11 -7.40 -5.98
N GLY A 53 5.73 -6.44 -5.29
CA GLY A 53 7.17 -6.19 -5.39
C GLY A 53 7.69 -5.78 -6.78
N VAL A 54 6.82 -5.44 -7.75
CA VAL A 54 7.24 -5.25 -9.16
C VAL A 54 7.45 -3.79 -9.58
N ILE A 55 6.82 -2.84 -8.88
CA ILE A 55 6.95 -1.40 -9.14
C ILE A 55 7.13 -0.63 -7.83
N LYS A 56 7.75 0.55 -7.87
CA LYS A 56 7.87 1.44 -6.70
C LYS A 56 7.07 2.71 -6.94
N LEU A 57 6.08 2.95 -6.09
CA LEU A 57 5.26 4.16 -6.08
C LEU A 57 5.64 4.97 -4.84
N VAL A 58 5.98 6.25 -4.99
CA VAL A 58 6.26 7.13 -3.85
C VAL A 58 4.99 7.90 -3.50
N PHE A 59 4.53 7.79 -2.26
CA PHE A 59 3.37 8.53 -1.80
C PHE A 59 3.72 10.00 -1.55
N LYS A 60 3.02 10.90 -2.25
CA LYS A 60 3.11 12.35 -2.07
C LYS A 60 1.70 12.91 -2.05
N PRO A 61 1.11 13.17 -0.86
CA PRO A 61 -0.17 13.85 -0.81
C PRO A 61 0.02 15.29 -1.32
N GLY A 62 -0.93 15.76 -2.12
CA GLY A 62 -0.99 17.13 -2.61
C GLY A 62 -1.58 18.07 -1.57
#